data_AF-A0AAD5YF29-F1
#
_entry.id   AF-A0AAD5YF29-F1
#
_cell.length_a   1.000
_cell.length_b   1.000
_cell.length_c   1.000
_cell.angle_alpha   90.00
_cell.angle_beta   90.00
_cell.angle_gamma   90.00
#
_symmetry.space_group_name_H-M   'P 1'
#
loop_
_entity.id
_entity.type
_entity.pdbx_description
1 polymer ?
#
loop_
_entity_poly.entity_id
_entity_poly.type
_entity_poly.pdbx_seq_one_letter_code
_entity_poly.pdbx_strand_id
1 'polypeptide(L)'
;MSALTILRTYAQKADPASIPSSVLFEHTAKSITIIDAYPKSRFHFLILPRASAYPPLTVSNLANLRSLLKCDKDRAKEVLTDLSEDAKRIRTCIEEEMVKRFGFKWAIWTGFHSVPSMEHLHLHVISADLCSPSMKVKKHYNSFHPKLGFFLSLDDVLSWFDATPSYFQTVSQLKKTEYEPYLKEDLSCFHCSESFKNMPKLKEHLQEEWNKMSKREKSKLERKRKRETEENENTNSNAENDPVPPLKKPEQEEDLSTK
;
A
#
# COMPACT_ATOMS: atom_id res chain seq x y z
N MET A 1 -16.70 23.75 10.56
CA MET A 1 -16.37 22.36 10.95
C MET A 1 -14.95 22.33 11.49
N SER A 2 -14.69 21.60 12.57
CA SER A 2 -13.32 21.42 13.06
C SER A 2 -12.48 20.73 11.98
N ALA A 3 -11.27 21.21 11.74
CA ALA A 3 -10.34 20.56 10.80
C ALA A 3 -10.06 19.09 11.15
N LEU A 4 -10.24 18.71 12.43
CA LEU A 4 -9.99 17.36 12.92
C LEU A 4 -11.02 16.33 12.45
N THR A 5 -12.23 16.75 12.06
CA THR A 5 -13.34 15.83 11.75
C THR A 5 -13.67 15.75 10.26
N ILE A 6 -12.85 16.32 9.38
CA ILE A 6 -13.16 16.37 7.94
C ILE A 6 -13.30 14.97 7.32
N LEU A 7 -12.49 14.00 7.77
CA LEU A 7 -12.58 12.61 7.30
C LEU A 7 -13.92 11.97 7.66
N ARG A 8 -14.41 12.23 8.88
CA ARG A 8 -15.76 11.81 9.30
C ARG A 8 -16.82 12.39 8.37
N THR A 9 -16.72 13.67 8.02
CA THR A 9 -17.66 14.31 7.09
C THR A 9 -17.72 13.59 5.74
N TYR A 10 -16.57 13.19 5.20
CA TYR A 10 -16.53 12.41 3.96
C TYR A 10 -17.19 11.04 4.15
N ALA A 11 -16.80 10.29 5.18
CA ALA A 11 -17.32 8.95 5.44
C ALA A 11 -18.84 8.90 5.73
N GLN A 12 -19.43 10.01 6.19
CA GLN A 12 -20.87 10.15 6.45
C GLN A 12 -21.68 10.57 5.23
N LYS A 13 -21.06 10.86 4.08
CA LYS A 13 -21.80 11.20 2.87
C LYS A 13 -22.70 10.03 2.46
N ALA A 14 -24.00 10.32 2.33
CA ALA A 14 -24.98 9.37 1.82
C ALA A 14 -24.62 8.94 0.39
N ASP A 15 -24.29 9.93 -0.45
CA ASP A 15 -23.71 9.75 -1.77
C ASP A 15 -22.21 10.13 -1.75
N PRO A 16 -21.28 9.15 -1.73
CA PRO A 16 -19.85 9.39 -1.82
C PRO A 16 -19.42 10.15 -3.08
N ALA A 17 -20.14 10.00 -4.21
CA ALA A 17 -19.81 10.69 -5.46
C ALA A 17 -19.99 12.22 -5.36
N SER A 18 -20.68 12.71 -4.33
CA SER A 18 -20.76 14.15 -4.01
C SER A 18 -19.46 14.74 -3.44
N ILE A 19 -18.49 13.91 -3.07
CA ILE A 19 -17.16 14.38 -2.64
C ILE A 19 -16.39 14.87 -3.89
N PRO A 20 -15.72 16.03 -3.84
CA PRO A 20 -14.96 16.54 -4.97
C PRO A 20 -13.97 15.49 -5.52
N SER A 21 -13.88 15.36 -6.85
CA SER A 21 -12.98 14.41 -7.52
C SER A 21 -11.49 14.68 -7.29
N SER A 22 -11.14 15.88 -6.82
CA SER A 22 -9.79 16.20 -6.35
C SER A 22 -9.44 15.55 -5.00
N VAL A 23 -10.45 15.05 -4.28
CA VAL A 23 -10.32 14.38 -2.98
C VAL A 23 -10.67 12.91 -3.11
N LEU A 24 -11.80 12.58 -3.74
CA LEU A 24 -12.28 11.22 -3.91
C LEU A 24 -11.47 10.48 -4.98
N PHE A 25 -10.89 9.34 -4.61
CA PHE A 25 -10.24 8.44 -5.56
C PHE A 25 -11.21 7.34 -6.02
N GLU A 26 -11.79 6.60 -5.07
CA GLU A 26 -12.84 5.61 -5.33
C GLU A 26 -13.74 5.45 -4.10
N HIS A 27 -14.85 4.73 -4.24
CA HIS A 27 -15.65 4.32 -3.10
C HIS A 27 -16.30 2.95 -3.34
N THR A 28 -16.64 2.28 -2.25
CA THR A 28 -17.46 1.07 -2.24
C THR A 28 -18.73 1.31 -1.41
N ALA A 29 -19.55 0.27 -1.24
CA ALA A 29 -20.63 0.34 -0.25
C ALA A 29 -20.09 0.52 1.18
N LYS A 30 -18.91 -0.03 1.48
CA LYS A 30 -18.34 -0.14 2.83
C LYS A 30 -17.33 0.94 3.19
N SER A 31 -16.70 1.55 2.20
CA SER A 31 -15.57 2.46 2.41
C SER A 31 -15.49 3.56 1.36
N ILE A 32 -14.70 4.58 1.67
CA ILE A 32 -14.34 5.67 0.76
C ILE A 32 -12.81 5.78 0.75
N THR A 33 -12.21 5.77 -0.43
CA THR A 33 -10.77 6.02 -0.59
C THR A 33 -10.57 7.45 -1.08
N ILE A 34 -9.78 8.22 -0.34
CA ILE A 34 -9.43 9.59 -0.70
C ILE A 34 -7.92 9.75 -0.92
N ILE A 35 -7.55 10.76 -1.69
CA ILE A 35 -6.18 11.24 -1.81
C ILE A 35 -5.86 12.10 -0.58
N ASP A 36 -4.75 11.82 0.12
CA ASP A 36 -4.33 12.65 1.24
C ASP A 36 -3.97 14.06 0.75
N ALA A 37 -4.61 15.09 1.31
CA ALA A 37 -4.41 16.48 0.91
C ALA A 37 -2.99 17.01 1.23
N TYR A 38 -2.27 16.35 2.13
CA TYR A 38 -0.91 16.67 2.54
C TYR A 38 -0.03 15.42 2.45
N PRO A 39 0.14 14.83 1.26
CA PRO A 39 0.70 13.49 1.12
C PRO A 39 2.11 13.43 1.69
N LYS A 40 2.45 12.41 2.47
CA LYS A 40 3.80 12.26 3.07
C LYS A 40 4.81 11.52 2.18
N SER A 41 4.33 10.94 1.07
CA SER A 41 5.13 10.29 0.02
C SER A 41 4.56 10.64 -1.35
N ARG A 42 5.19 10.14 -2.42
CA ARG A 42 4.71 10.28 -3.80
C ARG A 42 3.27 9.77 -4.01
N PHE A 43 2.90 8.68 -3.35
CA PHE A 43 1.54 8.16 -3.31
C PHE A 43 1.10 8.04 -1.85
N HIS A 44 -0.05 8.62 -1.52
CA HIS A 44 -0.61 8.58 -0.18
C HIS A 44 -2.13 8.69 -0.24
N PHE A 45 -2.79 7.59 0.13
CA PHE A 45 -4.23 7.47 0.15
C PHE A 45 -4.71 7.12 1.56
N LEU A 46 -5.96 7.47 1.85
CA LEU A 46 -6.64 7.14 3.10
C LEU A 46 -7.91 6.36 2.76
N ILE A 47 -8.08 5.19 3.35
CA ILE A 47 -9.32 4.40 3.24
C ILE A 47 -10.14 4.58 4.51
N LEU A 48 -11.37 5.06 4.35
CA LEU A 48 -12.29 5.48 5.41
C LEU A 48 -13.49 4.54 5.46
N PRO A 49 -13.71 3.76 6.54
CA PRO A 49 -14.89 2.90 6.66
C PRO A 49 -16.15 3.71 6.93
N ARG A 50 -17.26 3.34 6.29
CA ARG A 50 -18.56 4.01 6.43
C ARG A 50 -19.38 3.37 7.54
N ALA A 51 -19.77 4.14 8.55
CA ALA A 51 -20.56 3.61 9.68
C ALA A 51 -21.87 2.94 9.24
N SER A 52 -22.51 3.45 8.19
CA SER A 52 -23.76 2.89 7.63
C SER A 52 -23.62 1.46 7.11
N ALA A 53 -22.41 1.00 6.79
CA ALA A 53 -22.15 -0.35 6.29
C ALA A 53 -21.95 -1.40 7.40
N TYR A 54 -21.80 -0.96 8.66
CA TYR A 54 -21.44 -1.85 9.76
C TYR A 54 -22.37 -1.75 10.98
N PRO A 55 -23.71 -1.86 10.86
CA PRO A 55 -24.58 -1.86 12.04
C PRO A 55 -24.17 -3.00 13.00
N PRO A 56 -24.16 -2.80 14.34
CA PRO A 56 -24.57 -1.60 15.07
C PRO A 56 -23.44 -0.57 15.33
N LEU A 57 -22.29 -0.69 14.66
CA LEU A 57 -21.17 0.24 14.85
C LEU A 57 -21.58 1.67 14.48
N THR A 58 -21.20 2.60 15.33
CA THR A 58 -21.45 4.03 15.16
C THR A 58 -20.18 4.76 14.74
N VAL A 59 -20.34 6.05 14.41
CA VAL A 59 -19.23 6.95 14.11
C VAL A 59 -18.22 7.08 15.28
N SER A 60 -18.67 6.86 16.53
CA SER A 60 -17.80 6.85 17.71
C SER A 60 -16.90 5.60 17.75
N ASN A 61 -17.45 4.44 17.37
CA ASN A 61 -16.69 3.20 17.25
C ASN A 61 -15.62 3.33 16.14
N LEU A 62 -15.94 4.03 15.05
CA LEU A 62 -15.03 4.33 13.95
C LEU A 62 -14.28 5.66 14.12
N ALA A 63 -14.12 6.17 15.35
CA ALA A 63 -13.37 7.42 15.56
C ALA A 63 -11.85 7.25 15.33
N ASN A 64 -11.31 6.07 15.60
CA ASN A 64 -9.91 5.68 15.40
C ASN A 64 -9.74 4.18 15.67
N LEU A 65 -8.52 3.64 15.46
CA LEU A 65 -8.24 2.22 15.65
C LEU A 65 -8.51 1.76 17.08
N ARG A 66 -8.12 2.56 18.08
CA ARG A 66 -8.36 2.25 19.50
C ARG A 66 -9.85 2.12 19.83
N SER A 67 -10.68 3.02 19.29
CA SER A 67 -12.14 2.94 19.48
C SER A 67 -12.72 1.68 18.85
N LEU A 68 -12.26 1.30 17.65
CA LEU A 68 -12.71 0.10 16.96
C LEU A 68 -12.31 -1.17 17.73
N LEU A 69 -11.05 -1.28 18.16
CA LEU A 69 -10.53 -2.46 18.87
C LEU A 69 -11.14 -2.67 20.26
N LYS A 70 -11.81 -1.67 20.83
CA LYS A 70 -12.58 -1.78 22.09
C LYS A 70 -13.99 -2.31 21.88
N CYS A 71 -14.45 -2.41 20.64
CA CYS A 71 -15.77 -2.95 20.32
C CYS A 71 -15.74 -4.48 20.36
N ASP A 72 -16.84 -5.08 19.93
CA ASP A 72 -16.88 -6.51 19.65
C ASP A 72 -15.74 -6.92 18.69
N LYS A 73 -15.06 -8.02 19.05
CA LYS A 73 -13.84 -8.47 18.38
C LYS A 73 -14.11 -8.91 16.93
N ASP A 74 -15.23 -9.59 16.69
CA ASP A 74 -15.56 -10.08 15.35
C ASP A 74 -15.96 -8.92 14.43
N ARG A 75 -16.74 -7.96 14.95
CA ARG A 75 -17.08 -6.73 14.21
C ARG A 75 -15.85 -5.87 13.90
N ALA A 76 -14.91 -5.76 14.84
CA ALA A 76 -13.66 -5.06 14.59
C ALA A 76 -12.81 -5.76 13.51
N LYS A 77 -12.71 -7.09 13.56
CA LYS A 77 -11.98 -7.90 12.58
C LYS A 77 -12.60 -7.78 11.19
N GLU A 78 -13.92 -7.78 11.09
CA GLU A 78 -14.66 -7.59 9.83
C GLU A 78 -14.32 -6.25 9.16
N VAL A 79 -14.42 -5.13 9.90
CA VAL A 79 -14.06 -3.81 9.37
C VAL A 79 -12.62 -3.79 8.85
N LEU A 80 -11.67 -4.34 9.62
CA LEU A 80 -10.26 -4.34 9.24
C LEU A 80 -9.98 -5.26 8.04
N THR A 81 -10.71 -6.36 7.92
CA THR A 81 -10.61 -7.29 6.78
C THR A 81 -11.13 -6.63 5.51
N ASP A 82 -12.27 -5.95 5.59
CA ASP A 82 -12.82 -5.19 4.45
C ASP A 82 -11.86 -4.08 4.00
N LEU A 83 -11.28 -3.33 4.95
CA LEU A 83 -10.25 -2.34 4.65
C LEU A 83 -8.98 -2.96 4.03
N SER A 84 -8.64 -4.20 4.38
CA SER A 84 -7.52 -4.94 3.78
C SER A 84 -7.78 -5.26 2.32
N GLU A 85 -8.99 -5.73 1.97
CA GLU A 85 -9.38 -5.98 0.59
C GLU A 85 -9.38 -4.70 -0.25
N ASP A 86 -9.87 -3.60 0.31
CA ASP A 86 -9.78 -2.29 -0.34
C ASP A 86 -8.33 -1.87 -0.55
N ALA A 87 -7.47 -2.02 0.47
CA ALA A 87 -6.06 -1.67 0.36
C ALA A 87 -5.32 -2.49 -0.71
N LYS A 88 -5.68 -3.77 -0.91
CA LYS A 88 -5.12 -4.60 -2.00
C LYS A 88 -5.43 -4.00 -3.37
N ARG A 89 -6.67 -3.55 -3.60
CA ARG A 89 -7.06 -2.90 -4.86
C ARG A 89 -6.30 -1.59 -5.08
N ILE A 90 -6.26 -0.74 -4.05
CA ILE A 90 -5.51 0.53 -4.10
C ILE A 90 -4.02 0.28 -4.35
N ARG A 91 -3.43 -0.75 -3.73
CA ARG A 91 -2.03 -1.14 -3.94
C ARG A 91 -1.78 -1.49 -5.41
N THR A 92 -2.66 -2.25 -6.05
CA THR A 92 -2.56 -2.56 -7.48
C THR A 92 -2.59 -1.30 -8.34
N CYS A 93 -3.56 -0.40 -8.10
CA CYS A 93 -3.65 0.87 -8.84
C CYS A 93 -2.40 1.75 -8.65
N ILE A 94 -1.86 1.83 -7.42
CA ILE A 94 -0.61 2.53 -7.16
C ILE A 94 0.54 1.89 -7.94
N GLU A 95 0.68 0.58 -7.90
CA GLU A 95 1.75 -0.14 -8.62
C GLU A 95 1.69 0.07 -10.14
N GLU A 96 0.50 0.12 -10.73
CA GLU A 96 0.30 0.45 -12.15
C GLU A 96 0.78 1.88 -12.46
N GLU A 97 0.38 2.85 -11.64
CA GLU A 97 0.83 4.23 -11.77
C GLU A 97 2.33 4.40 -11.49
N MET A 98 2.92 3.59 -10.60
CA MET A 98 4.36 3.52 -10.38
C MET A 98 5.10 3.10 -11.66
N VAL A 99 4.67 2.00 -12.30
CA VAL A 99 5.27 1.53 -13.55
C VAL A 99 5.07 2.55 -14.66
N LYS A 100 3.87 3.10 -14.81
CA LYS A 100 3.55 4.09 -15.85
C LYS A 100 4.38 5.37 -15.73
N ARG A 101 4.54 5.90 -14.52
CA ARG A 101 5.22 7.19 -14.29
C ARG A 101 6.72 7.07 -14.07
N PHE A 102 7.19 5.96 -13.49
CA PHE A 102 8.58 5.81 -13.05
C PHE A 102 9.30 4.63 -13.71
N GLY A 103 8.56 3.69 -14.32
CA GLY A 103 9.11 2.52 -15.01
C GLY A 103 9.41 1.32 -14.09
N PHE A 104 9.19 1.44 -12.78
CA PHE A 104 9.45 0.39 -11.80
C PHE A 104 8.52 0.55 -10.59
N LYS A 105 8.40 -0.52 -9.79
CA LYS A 105 7.62 -0.55 -8.55
C LYS A 105 8.55 -0.44 -7.34
N TRP A 106 8.06 0.13 -6.25
CA TRP A 106 8.73 0.11 -4.95
C TRP A 106 7.72 -0.22 -3.84
N ALA A 107 8.21 -0.38 -2.61
CA ALA A 107 7.38 -0.81 -1.51
C ALA A 107 6.22 0.17 -1.23
N ILE A 108 5.09 -0.40 -0.81
CA ILE A 108 3.90 0.32 -0.35
C ILE A 108 3.62 -0.19 1.06
N TRP A 109 3.40 0.72 1.99
CA TRP A 109 3.05 0.43 3.36
C TRP A 109 1.56 0.68 3.57
N THR A 110 0.95 -0.23 4.33
CA THR A 110 -0.47 -0.18 4.65
C THR A 110 -0.62 -0.31 6.15
N GLY A 111 -1.25 0.68 6.79
CA GLY A 111 -1.30 0.69 8.26
C GLY A 111 -1.94 1.93 8.89
N PHE A 112 -1.90 1.97 10.20
CA PHE A 112 -2.51 3.01 11.02
C PHE A 112 -1.46 3.76 11.83
N HIS A 113 -1.71 5.03 12.10
CA HIS A 113 -1.07 5.67 13.24
C HIS A 113 -1.69 5.15 14.54
N SER A 114 -0.84 4.73 15.49
CA SER A 114 -1.29 4.30 16.82
C SER A 114 -2.07 5.39 17.57
N VAL A 115 -1.65 6.65 17.40
CA VAL A 115 -2.37 7.84 17.87
C VAL A 115 -2.66 8.77 16.67
N PRO A 116 -3.88 8.76 16.11
CA PRO A 116 -4.15 9.50 14.88
C PRO A 116 -4.21 11.01 15.12
N SER A 117 -3.86 11.77 14.08
CA SER A 117 -3.91 13.24 14.11
C SER A 117 -5.27 13.81 13.70
N MET A 118 -6.10 13.01 13.03
CA MET A 118 -7.47 13.38 12.67
C MET A 118 -8.45 12.34 13.21
N GLU A 119 -9.67 12.78 13.47
CA GLU A 119 -10.75 11.90 13.89
C GLU A 119 -11.39 11.24 12.68
N HIS A 120 -11.90 10.03 12.93
CA HIS A 120 -12.33 8.99 12.00
C HIS A 120 -11.20 8.03 11.64
N LEU A 121 -11.49 6.73 11.73
CA LEU A 121 -10.58 5.66 11.36
C LEU A 121 -10.16 5.84 9.90
N HIS A 122 -8.85 5.79 9.65
CA HIS A 122 -8.30 5.90 8.32
C HIS A 122 -7.10 4.98 8.19
N LEU A 123 -7.16 4.06 7.22
CA LEU A 123 -6.04 3.23 6.85
C LEU A 123 -5.18 4.00 5.85
N HIS A 124 -3.91 4.20 6.17
CA HIS A 124 -2.94 4.76 5.25
C HIS A 124 -2.54 3.68 4.23
N VAL A 125 -2.56 4.04 2.94
CA VAL A 125 -1.87 3.30 1.87
C VAL A 125 -0.86 4.27 1.26
N ILE A 126 0.41 4.08 1.61
CA ILE A 126 1.46 5.07 1.37
C ILE A 126 2.68 4.42 0.72
N SER A 127 3.24 5.04 -0.32
CA SER A 127 4.48 4.56 -0.92
C SER A 127 5.68 4.79 0.01
N ALA A 128 6.63 3.85 0.01
CA ALA A 128 7.72 3.78 0.99
C ALA A 128 8.85 4.82 0.79
N ASP A 129 8.68 5.80 -0.10
CA ASP A 129 9.74 6.79 -0.40
C ASP A 129 9.82 7.93 0.63
N LEU A 130 8.69 8.29 1.28
CA LEU A 130 8.59 9.44 2.18
C LEU A 130 9.11 10.77 1.57
N CYS A 131 9.15 10.87 0.24
CA CYS A 131 9.64 12.01 -0.52
C CYS A 131 8.46 12.91 -0.91
N SER A 132 8.14 13.90 -0.08
CA SER A 132 7.07 14.86 -0.38
C SER A 132 7.38 16.28 0.10
N PRO A 133 6.93 17.33 -0.61
CA PRO A 133 6.91 18.70 -0.11
C PRO A 133 6.18 18.84 1.24
N SER A 134 5.14 18.05 1.48
CA SER A 134 4.31 18.07 2.70
C SER A 134 4.94 17.32 3.89
N MET A 135 6.07 16.62 3.68
CA MET A 135 6.94 16.14 4.75
C MET A 135 7.69 17.34 5.34
N LYS A 136 7.21 17.92 6.45
CA LYS A 136 7.67 19.24 6.94
C LYS A 136 8.36 19.19 8.31
N VAL A 137 7.79 18.45 9.25
CA VAL A 137 8.24 18.44 10.65
C VAL A 137 8.62 17.04 11.10
N LYS A 138 9.44 16.94 12.17
CA LYS A 138 9.89 15.67 12.76
C LYS A 138 8.74 14.69 12.99
N LYS A 139 7.64 15.18 13.58
CA LYS A 139 6.42 14.38 13.81
C LYS A 139 5.88 13.71 12.55
N HIS A 140 5.92 14.38 11.39
CA HIS A 140 5.43 13.79 10.14
C HIS A 140 6.30 12.63 9.67
N TYR A 141 7.61 12.70 9.90
CA TYR A 141 8.52 11.65 9.48
C TYR A 141 8.46 10.46 10.44
N ASN A 142 8.64 10.74 11.74
CA ASN A 142 8.65 9.70 12.76
C ASN A 142 7.33 8.92 12.83
N SER A 143 6.19 9.55 12.47
CA SER A 143 4.90 8.84 12.44
C SER A 143 4.80 7.76 11.38
N PHE A 144 5.60 7.83 10.31
CA PHE A 144 5.66 6.82 9.25
C PHE A 144 6.96 6.02 9.24
N HIS A 145 7.89 6.29 10.17
CA HIS A 145 9.14 5.56 10.22
C HIS A 145 8.88 4.09 10.63
N PRO A 146 9.14 3.11 9.74
CA PRO A 146 8.66 1.74 9.93
C PRO A 146 9.25 1.03 11.15
N LYS A 147 10.39 1.50 11.66
CA LYS A 147 11.08 0.88 12.81
C LYS A 147 10.77 1.52 14.17
N LEU A 148 10.00 2.63 14.22
CA LEU A 148 9.73 3.32 15.49
C LEU A 148 8.49 2.79 16.23
N GLY A 149 7.64 1.99 15.57
CA GLY A 149 6.43 1.43 16.19
C GLY A 149 5.24 2.37 16.28
N PHE A 150 5.34 3.63 15.83
CA PHE A 150 4.19 4.54 15.74
C PHE A 150 3.24 4.18 14.59
N PHE A 151 3.80 3.75 13.46
CA PHE A 151 3.06 3.22 12.32
C PHE A 151 2.83 1.73 12.53
N LEU A 152 1.58 1.33 12.74
CA LEU A 152 1.16 -0.04 12.95
C LEU A 152 0.76 -0.64 11.60
N SER A 153 1.46 -1.67 11.13
CA SER A 153 1.09 -2.31 9.87
C SER A 153 -0.29 -2.96 10.01
N LEU A 154 -1.05 -2.99 8.91
CA LEU A 154 -2.37 -3.64 8.91
C LEU A 154 -2.26 -5.12 9.24
N ASP A 155 -1.22 -5.79 8.73
CA ASP A 155 -0.97 -7.20 8.99
C ASP A 155 -0.69 -7.47 10.47
N ASP A 156 0.12 -6.63 11.14
CA ASP A 156 0.36 -6.73 12.58
C ASP A 156 -0.96 -6.57 13.36
N VAL A 157 -1.77 -5.55 13.01
CA VAL A 157 -3.05 -5.30 13.68
C VAL A 157 -4.02 -6.48 13.50
N LEU A 158 -4.08 -7.07 12.30
CA LEU A 158 -4.89 -8.26 12.03
C LEU A 158 -4.39 -9.48 12.81
N SER A 159 -3.07 -9.65 12.94
CA SER A 159 -2.49 -10.77 13.71
C SER A 159 -2.85 -10.75 15.20
N TRP A 160 -3.16 -9.57 15.77
CA TRP A 160 -3.58 -9.46 17.17
C TRP A 160 -4.86 -10.24 17.46
N PHE A 161 -5.73 -10.41 16.46
CA PHE A 161 -6.98 -11.14 16.63
C PHE A 161 -6.78 -12.64 16.84
N ASP A 162 -5.64 -13.18 16.41
CA ASP A 162 -5.30 -14.60 16.56
C ASP A 162 -4.40 -14.84 17.79
N ALA A 163 -3.98 -13.78 18.48
CA ALA A 163 -3.18 -13.83 19.69
C ALA A 163 -4.01 -14.18 20.94
N THR A 164 -3.32 -14.45 22.05
CA THR A 164 -3.96 -14.70 23.34
C THR A 164 -4.81 -13.50 23.79
N PRO A 165 -5.92 -13.71 24.50
CA PRO A 165 -6.79 -12.62 24.94
C PRO A 165 -6.07 -11.52 25.74
N SER A 166 -5.12 -11.90 26.60
CA SER A 166 -4.32 -10.96 27.39
C SER A 166 -3.39 -10.09 26.54
N TYR A 167 -2.79 -10.67 25.50
CA TYR A 167 -1.98 -9.92 24.55
C TYR A 167 -2.83 -8.92 23.77
N PHE A 168 -3.96 -9.37 23.20
CA PHE A 168 -4.90 -8.49 22.49
C PHE A 168 -5.37 -7.33 23.38
N GLN A 169 -5.74 -7.61 24.64
CA GLN A 169 -6.16 -6.58 25.60
C GLN A 169 -5.05 -5.57 25.91
N THR A 170 -3.78 -5.97 25.82
CA THR A 170 -2.65 -5.07 26.04
C THR A 170 -2.42 -4.17 24.84
N VAL A 171 -2.26 -4.76 23.64
CA VAL A 171 -1.93 -4.00 22.41
C VAL A 171 -3.08 -3.11 21.92
N SER A 172 -4.34 -3.51 22.13
CA SER A 172 -5.52 -2.71 21.76
C SER A 172 -5.68 -1.42 22.58
N GLN A 173 -4.94 -1.26 23.69
CA GLN A 173 -5.05 -0.07 24.53
C GLN A 173 -4.52 1.18 23.85
N LEU A 174 -3.55 1.06 22.93
CA LEU A 174 -2.96 2.15 22.15
C LEU A 174 -2.79 3.45 22.96
N LYS A 175 -2.07 3.33 24.08
CA LYS A 175 -1.93 4.41 25.06
C LYS A 175 -1.09 5.54 24.49
N LYS A 176 -1.61 6.76 24.50
CA LYS A 176 -0.87 7.95 24.05
C LYS A 176 0.49 8.10 24.73
N THR A 177 0.56 7.82 26.03
CA THR A 177 1.78 7.89 26.83
C THR A 177 2.88 6.94 26.36
N GLU A 178 2.51 5.85 25.69
CA GLU A 178 3.45 4.84 25.17
C GLU A 178 3.94 5.21 23.77
N TYR A 179 3.03 5.68 22.89
CA TYR A 179 3.36 5.91 21.48
C TYR A 179 3.80 7.34 21.14
N GLU A 180 3.29 8.37 21.81
CA GLU A 180 3.68 9.76 21.52
C GLU A 180 5.18 10.06 21.72
N PRO A 181 5.91 9.41 22.64
CA PRO A 181 7.37 9.54 22.72
C PRO A 181 8.11 9.22 21.41
N TYR A 182 7.64 8.22 20.63
CA TYR A 182 8.26 7.85 19.34
C TYR A 182 8.30 9.01 18.34
N LEU A 183 7.36 9.96 18.43
CA LEU A 183 7.31 11.14 17.56
C LEU A 183 8.41 12.16 17.88
N LYS A 184 9.08 12.04 19.01
CA LYS A 184 10.13 12.94 19.50
C LYS A 184 11.54 12.40 19.28
N GLU A 185 11.66 11.11 18.97
CA GLU A 185 12.91 10.42 18.65
C GLU A 185 13.74 11.18 17.61
N ASP A 186 15.03 10.87 17.58
CA ASP A 186 15.95 11.47 16.62
C ASP A 186 15.62 11.06 15.20
N LEU A 187 15.87 11.99 14.27
CA LEU A 187 15.64 11.75 12.86
C LEU A 187 16.70 10.78 12.36
N SER A 188 16.33 9.54 12.10
CA SER A 188 17.21 8.53 11.49
C SER A 188 16.60 8.00 10.20
N CYS A 189 17.42 7.77 9.17
CA CYS A 189 16.94 7.26 7.90
C CYS A 189 16.49 5.80 8.02
N PHE A 190 15.28 5.49 7.55
CA PHE A 190 14.78 4.11 7.59
C PHE A 190 15.54 3.14 6.67
N HIS A 191 16.23 3.65 5.63
CA HIS A 191 17.06 2.85 4.72
C HIS A 191 18.43 2.49 5.31
N CYS A 192 19.18 3.49 5.77
CA CYS A 192 20.60 3.32 6.15
C CYS A 192 20.90 3.59 7.63
N SER A 193 19.90 4.01 8.42
CA SER A 193 20.04 4.37 9.83
C SER A 193 20.94 5.58 10.14
N GLU A 194 21.32 6.37 9.13
CA GLU A 194 22.04 7.64 9.34
C GLU A 194 21.16 8.66 10.09
N SER A 195 21.75 9.38 11.05
CA SER A 195 21.07 10.36 11.89
C SER A 195 21.20 11.79 11.37
N PHE A 196 20.12 12.57 11.50
CA PHE A 196 20.01 13.93 10.97
C PHE A 196 19.62 14.93 12.05
N LYS A 197 20.27 16.10 12.03
CA LYS A 197 19.99 17.17 13.00
C LYS A 197 18.68 17.92 12.72
N ASN A 198 18.18 17.90 11.49
CA ASN A 198 16.98 18.62 11.10
C ASN A 198 16.29 18.00 9.88
N MET A 199 15.02 18.37 9.69
CA MET A 199 14.19 17.88 8.59
C MET A 199 14.73 18.21 7.19
N PRO A 200 15.25 19.42 6.89
CA PRO A 200 15.81 19.72 5.57
C PRO A 200 16.89 18.73 5.13
N LYS A 201 17.87 18.44 5.98
CA LYS A 201 18.95 17.49 5.68
C LYS A 201 18.42 16.06 5.48
N LEU A 202 17.48 15.64 6.33
CA LEU A 202 16.84 14.33 6.16
C LEU A 202 16.09 14.26 4.82
N LYS A 203 15.37 15.30 4.41
CA LYS A 203 14.64 15.32 3.14
C LYS A 203 15.56 15.24 1.93
N GLU A 204 16.67 15.96 1.97
CA GLU A 204 17.72 15.87 0.95
C GLU A 204 18.25 14.44 0.85
N HIS A 205 18.58 13.83 1.99
CA HIS A 205 19.03 12.44 2.04
C HIS A 205 17.99 11.43 1.52
N LEU A 206 16.71 11.56 1.92
CA LEU A 206 15.64 10.70 1.40
C LEU A 206 15.51 10.83 -0.13
N GLN A 207 15.69 12.04 -0.66
CA GLN A 207 15.68 12.28 -2.10
C GLN A 207 16.89 11.65 -2.80
N GLU A 208 18.05 11.62 -2.17
CA GLU A 208 19.23 10.89 -2.65
C GLU A 208 19.01 9.37 -2.64
N GLU A 209 18.50 8.81 -1.55
CA GLU A 209 18.17 7.38 -1.45
C GLU A 209 17.15 6.97 -2.51
N TRP A 210 16.13 7.79 -2.74
CA TRP A 210 15.19 7.62 -3.84
C TRP A 210 15.89 7.60 -5.21
N ASN A 211 16.78 8.55 -5.47
CA ASN A 211 17.50 8.64 -6.74
C ASN A 211 18.41 7.42 -6.96
N LYS A 212 19.11 6.97 -5.92
CA LYS A 212 19.93 5.75 -5.94
C LYS A 212 19.08 4.51 -6.24
N MET A 213 17.95 4.34 -5.56
CA MET A 213 17.01 3.24 -5.81
C MET A 213 16.47 3.27 -7.23
N SER A 214 15.97 4.43 -7.70
CA SER A 214 15.43 4.61 -9.05
C SER A 214 16.45 4.24 -10.13
N LYS A 215 17.69 4.71 -10.00
CA LYS A 215 18.78 4.36 -10.93
C LYS A 215 19.06 2.86 -10.93
N ARG A 216 19.11 2.24 -9.73
CA ARG A 216 19.36 0.80 -9.56
C ARG A 216 18.25 -0.03 -10.21
N GLU A 217 16.98 0.28 -9.97
CA GLU A 217 15.86 -0.49 -10.51
C GLU A 217 15.73 -0.36 -12.03
N LYS A 218 15.91 0.85 -12.58
CA LYS A 218 15.94 1.05 -14.04
C LYS A 218 17.08 0.27 -14.70
N SER A 219 18.28 0.32 -14.12
CA SER A 219 19.43 -0.44 -14.63
C SER A 219 19.19 -1.96 -14.61
N LYS A 220 18.53 -2.48 -13.56
CA LYS A 220 18.16 -3.90 -13.48
C LYS A 220 17.16 -4.28 -14.58
N LEU A 221 16.14 -3.44 -14.82
CA LEU A 221 15.13 -3.69 -15.84
C LEU A 221 15.71 -3.65 -17.25
N GLU A 222 16.61 -2.70 -17.54
CA GLU A 222 17.32 -2.65 -18.83
C GLU A 222 18.15 -3.91 -19.06
N ARG A 223 18.89 -4.38 -18.04
CA ARG A 223 19.65 -5.64 -18.12
C ARG A 223 18.75 -6.85 -18.34
N LYS A 224 17.60 -6.90 -17.68
CA LYS A 224 16.61 -7.97 -17.84
C LYS A 224 16.05 -8.00 -19.27
N ARG A 225 15.65 -6.84 -19.80
CA ARG A 225 15.15 -6.72 -21.18
C ARG A 225 16.18 -7.16 -22.21
N LYS A 226 17.45 -6.74 -22.06
CA LYS A 226 18.53 -7.17 -22.96
C LYS A 226 18.70 -8.69 -22.98
N ARG A 227 18.71 -9.33 -21.81
CA ARG A 227 18.79 -10.79 -21.70
C ARG A 227 17.60 -11.50 -22.35
N GLU A 228 16.38 -11.01 -22.12
CA GLU A 228 15.17 -11.58 -22.74
C GLU A 228 15.18 -11.43 -24.27
N THR A 229 15.72 -10.31 -24.80
CA THR A 229 15.92 -10.13 -26.25
C THR A 229 16.96 -11.11 -26.79
N GLU A 230 18.12 -11.23 -26.14
CA GLU A 230 19.20 -12.15 -26.53
C GLU A 230 18.75 -13.63 -26.48
N GLU A 231 17.96 -14.01 -25.46
CA GLU A 231 17.39 -15.37 -25.35
C GLU A 231 16.36 -15.66 -26.44
N ASN A 232 15.49 -14.70 -26.77
CA ASN A 232 14.51 -14.86 -27.85
C ASN A 232 15.16 -14.93 -29.24
N GLU A 233 16.21 -14.14 -29.50
CA GLU A 233 16.99 -14.19 -30.75
C GLU A 233 17.71 -15.54 -30.90
N ASN A 234 18.30 -16.07 -29.83
CA ASN A 234 18.93 -17.40 -29.82
C ASN A 234 17.92 -18.55 -29.97
N THR A 235 16.68 -18.39 -29.49
CA THR A 235 15.64 -19.42 -29.62
C THR A 235 15.09 -19.46 -31.05
N ASN A 236 14.85 -18.30 -31.67
CA ASN A 236 14.39 -18.23 -33.06
C ASN A 236 15.43 -18.73 -34.07
N SER A 237 16.72 -18.40 -33.86
CA SER A 237 17.81 -18.89 -34.74
C SER A 237 18.05 -20.40 -34.65
N ASN A 238 17.71 -21.04 -33.52
CA ASN A 238 17.76 -22.50 -33.40
C ASN A 238 16.53 -23.20 -34.03
N ALA A 239 15.36 -22.57 -34.02
CA ALA A 239 14.15 -23.13 -34.66
C ALA A 239 14.19 -23.07 -36.20
N GLU A 240 14.90 -22.10 -36.79
CA GLU A 240 15.09 -22.01 -38.25
C GLU A 240 16.11 -23.03 -38.81
N ASN A 241 16.85 -23.73 -37.95
CA ASN A 241 17.84 -24.73 -38.33
C ASN A 241 17.37 -26.19 -38.16
N ASP A 242 16.11 -26.42 -37.75
CA ASP A 242 15.56 -27.77 -37.71
C ASP A 242 15.23 -28.26 -39.14
N PRO A 243 15.79 -29.40 -39.58
CA PRO A 243 15.57 -29.90 -40.93
C PRO A 243 14.10 -30.29 -41.11
N VAL A 244 13.46 -29.67 -42.11
CA VAL A 244 12.12 -30.04 -42.59
C VAL A 244 12.10 -31.55 -42.88
N PRO A 245 11.23 -32.34 -42.23
CA PRO A 245 11.14 -33.77 -42.51
C PRO A 245 10.76 -33.97 -43.99
N PRO A 246 11.39 -34.90 -44.71
CA PRO A 246 11.08 -35.11 -46.11
C PRO A 246 9.62 -35.55 -46.28
N LEU A 247 8.93 -34.88 -47.22
CA LEU A 247 7.58 -35.22 -47.65
C LEU A 247 7.51 -36.70 -48.04
N LYS A 248 6.75 -37.49 -47.27
CA LYS A 248 6.40 -38.86 -47.65
C LYS A 248 5.57 -38.81 -48.94
N LYS A 249 6.03 -39.51 -49.97
CA LYS A 249 5.26 -39.73 -51.21
C LYS A 249 3.96 -40.47 -50.89
N PRO A 250 2.86 -40.18 -51.60
CA PRO A 250 1.61 -40.89 -51.42
C PRO A 250 1.78 -42.36 -51.85
N GLU A 251 1.42 -43.28 -50.97
CA GLU A 251 1.34 -44.71 -51.26
C GLU A 251 0.21 -44.93 -52.29
N GLN A 252 0.52 -45.68 -53.34
CA GLN A 252 -0.45 -46.13 -54.33
C GLN A 252 -1.28 -47.26 -53.70
N GLU A 253 -2.60 -47.11 -53.70
CA GLU A 253 -3.53 -48.19 -53.39
C GLU A 253 -3.37 -49.31 -54.43
N GLU A 254 -2.86 -50.46 -53.99
CA GLU A 254 -2.95 -51.71 -54.74
C GLU A 254 -4.37 -52.27 -54.62
N ASP A 255 -5.02 -52.31 -55.79
CA ASP A 255 -6.24 -53.02 -56.11
C ASP A 255 -6.09 -54.53 -55.82
N LEU A 256 -6.82 -55.03 -54.82
CA LEU A 256 -6.89 -56.45 -54.48
C LEU A 256 -8.24 -57.01 -54.90
N SER A 257 -8.27 -57.40 -56.18
CA SER A 257 -9.22 -58.37 -56.73
C SER A 257 -8.91 -59.80 -56.23
N THR A 258 -9.99 -60.58 -56.11
CA THR A 258 -10.09 -62.05 -56.01
C THR A 258 -10.08 -62.72 -54.63
N LYS A 259 -11.27 -63.00 -54.08
CA LYS A 259 -11.99 -64.27 -54.27
C LYS A 259 -13.43 -64.20 -53.79
#